data_AF-A0A644TUI7-F1
#
_entry.id   AF-A0A644TUI7-F1
#
_cell.length_a   1.000
_cell.length_b   1.000
_cell.length_c   1.000
_cell.angle_alpha   90.00
_cell.angle_beta   90.00
_cell.angle_gamma   90.00
#
_symmetry.space_group_name_H-M   'P 1'
#
loop_
_entity.id
_entity.type
_entity.pdbx_description
1 polymer ?
#
loop_
_entity_poly.entity_id
_entity_poly.type
_entity_poly.pdbx_seq_one_letter_code
_entity_poly.pdbx_strand_id
1 'polypeptide(L)'
;MRSLITGGVKSGKSKFALRLAEEFSEPRYFLATAEAFDDEMKARIAGHRKERAGRFTTIEEPLEIAQKLKENMILDCLPLWLNNMFHYGREAVLNEAVDSLIGNLPENIVLVTNEIGMGFIPADPVSRRYGDALGRLNARIAAACDRVLLMVAGHPVLVKGSLNIPPGDGKNDLTLRDSESTAGINVGRSWVDIP
;
A
#
# COMPACT_ATOMS: atom_id res chain seq x y z
N MET A 1 4.70 3.09 13.42
CA MET A 1 5.04 3.76 12.14
C MET A 1 4.16 3.26 11.01
N ARG A 2 3.43 4.17 10.36
CA ARG A 2 2.52 3.90 9.25
C ARG A 2 3.28 3.93 7.92
N SER A 3 3.21 2.84 7.17
CA SER A 3 3.89 2.71 5.88
C SER A 3 2.90 2.45 4.75
N LEU A 4 3.05 3.16 3.64
CA LEU A 4 2.39 2.86 2.37
C LEU A 4 3.41 2.24 1.40
N ILE A 5 3.06 1.10 0.81
CA ILE A 5 3.81 0.46 -0.27
C ILE A 5 2.97 0.52 -1.55
N THR A 6 3.46 1.24 -2.55
CA THR A 6 2.86 1.36 -3.88
C THR A 6 3.76 0.75 -4.96
N GLY A 7 3.26 0.69 -6.20
CA GLY A 7 4.00 0.22 -7.37
C GLY A 7 3.18 -0.67 -8.31
N GLY A 8 3.79 -1.07 -9.43
CA GLY A 8 3.13 -1.85 -10.47
C GLY A 8 2.74 -3.28 -10.06
N VAL A 9 1.93 -3.94 -10.89
CA VAL A 9 1.59 -5.35 -10.72
C VAL A 9 2.88 -6.19 -10.76
N LYS A 10 2.98 -7.20 -9.88
CA LYS A 10 4.16 -8.08 -9.75
C LYS A 10 5.49 -7.36 -9.42
N SER A 11 5.47 -6.14 -8.89
CA SER A 11 6.69 -5.42 -8.50
C SER A 11 7.32 -5.86 -7.17
N GLY A 12 6.75 -6.85 -6.47
CA GLY A 12 7.27 -7.38 -5.21
C GLY A 12 6.65 -6.80 -3.93
N LYS A 13 5.61 -5.96 -4.04
CA LYS A 13 4.96 -5.28 -2.90
C LYS A 13 4.56 -6.21 -1.77
N SER A 14 3.76 -7.24 -2.03
CA SER A 14 3.23 -8.11 -0.97
C SER A 14 4.35 -8.86 -0.22
N LYS A 15 5.39 -9.34 -0.94
CA LYS A 15 6.56 -9.98 -0.31
C LYS A 15 7.31 -9.00 0.60
N PHE A 16 7.51 -7.77 0.11
CA PHE A 16 8.19 -6.73 0.90
C PHE A 16 7.34 -6.28 2.11
N ALA A 17 6.02 -6.17 1.94
CA ALA A 17 5.09 -5.83 3.02
C ALA A 17 5.12 -6.87 4.16
N LEU A 18 5.14 -8.15 3.82
CA LEU A 18 5.28 -9.24 4.79
C LEU A 18 6.58 -9.12 5.59
N ARG A 19 7.72 -8.95 4.89
CA ARG A 19 9.03 -8.79 5.52
C ARG A 19 9.10 -7.55 6.42
N LEU A 20 8.49 -6.44 6.01
CA LEU A 20 8.45 -5.22 6.81
C LEU A 20 7.61 -5.41 8.09
N ALA A 21 6.48 -6.11 8.00
CA ALA A 21 5.62 -6.36 9.15
C ALA A 21 6.14 -7.45 10.10
N GLU A 22 7.13 -8.26 9.70
CA GLU A 22 7.81 -9.19 10.61
C GLU A 22 8.56 -8.45 11.73
N GLU A 23 8.97 -7.20 11.51
CA GLU A 23 9.57 -6.34 12.53
C GLU A 23 8.57 -5.88 13.60
N PHE A 24 7.26 -5.98 13.33
CA PHE A 24 6.24 -5.66 14.32
C PHE A 24 6.23 -6.69 15.45
N SER A 25 5.87 -6.24 16.65
CA SER A 25 5.60 -7.12 17.78
C SER A 25 4.39 -8.01 17.51
N GLU A 26 4.33 -9.18 18.15
CA GLU A 26 3.13 -10.00 18.14
C GLU A 26 2.06 -9.45 19.11
N PRO A 27 0.76 -9.65 18.83
CA PRO A 27 0.19 -10.35 17.67
C PRO A 27 0.25 -9.52 16.38
N ARG A 28 0.45 -10.19 15.23
CA ARG A 28 0.46 -9.58 13.89
C ARG A 28 -0.78 -9.96 13.11
N TYR A 29 -1.35 -9.01 12.36
CA TYR A 29 -2.59 -9.21 11.61
C TYR A 29 -2.42 -8.98 10.12
N PHE A 30 -3.23 -9.68 9.32
CA PHE A 30 -3.33 -9.46 7.89
C PHE A 30 -4.79 -9.21 7.52
N LEU A 31 -5.11 -8.00 7.08
CA LEU A 31 -6.43 -7.63 6.56
C LEU A 31 -6.47 -7.84 5.05
N ALA A 32 -7.20 -8.87 4.63
CA ALA A 32 -7.42 -9.21 3.23
C ALA A 32 -8.73 -8.60 2.75
N THR A 33 -8.66 -7.82 1.67
CA THR A 33 -9.81 -7.14 1.05
C THR A 33 -10.32 -7.85 -0.20
N ALA A 34 -9.65 -8.92 -0.61
CA ALA A 34 -10.01 -9.68 -1.81
C ALA A 34 -11.27 -10.53 -1.59
N GLU A 35 -12.24 -10.42 -2.49
CA GLU A 35 -13.34 -11.38 -2.65
C GLU A 35 -13.02 -12.31 -3.80
N ALA A 36 -13.15 -13.62 -3.58
CA ALA A 36 -12.83 -14.62 -4.58
C ALA A 36 -13.99 -14.81 -5.56
N PHE A 37 -14.06 -13.97 -6.59
CA PHE A 37 -15.10 -14.04 -7.61
C PHE A 37 -14.84 -15.10 -8.70
N ASP A 38 -13.60 -15.54 -8.84
CA ASP A 38 -13.19 -16.56 -9.81
C ASP A 38 -12.21 -17.59 -9.20
N ASP A 39 -12.04 -18.72 -9.88
CA ASP A 39 -11.21 -19.84 -9.39
C ASP A 39 -9.70 -19.54 -9.44
N GLU A 40 -9.25 -18.63 -10.31
CA GLU A 40 -7.86 -18.14 -10.35
C GLU A 40 -7.53 -17.36 -9.06
N MET A 41 -8.45 -16.50 -8.64
CA MET A 41 -8.36 -15.70 -7.43
C MET A 41 -8.43 -16.60 -6.19
N LYS A 42 -9.25 -17.65 -6.19
CA LYS A 42 -9.26 -18.66 -5.12
C LYS A 42 -7.90 -19.36 -4.97
N ALA A 43 -7.31 -19.83 -6.07
CA ALA A 43 -6.01 -20.48 -6.05
C ALA A 43 -4.91 -19.53 -5.54
N ARG A 44 -4.96 -18.27 -5.95
CA ARG A 44 -4.02 -17.23 -5.51
C ARG A 44 -4.17 -16.89 -4.03
N ILE A 45 -5.40 -16.80 -3.53
CA ILE A 45 -5.69 -16.61 -2.09
C ILE A 45 -5.13 -17.80 -1.28
N ALA A 46 -5.30 -19.04 -1.75
CA ALA A 46 -4.77 -20.21 -1.07
C ALA A 46 -3.24 -20.20 -0.98
N GLY A 47 -2.54 -19.79 -2.04
CA GLY A 47 -1.09 -19.59 -2.03
C GLY A 47 -0.66 -18.54 -0.99
N HIS A 48 -1.29 -17.36 -1.01
CA HIS A 48 -0.97 -16.30 -0.06
C HIS A 48 -1.30 -16.66 1.39
N ARG A 49 -2.37 -17.43 1.64
CA ARG A 49 -2.69 -17.90 3.01
C ARG A 49 -1.58 -18.78 3.57
N LYS A 50 -0.94 -19.63 2.75
CA LYS A 50 0.20 -20.44 3.18
C LYS A 50 1.43 -19.59 3.54
N GLU A 51 1.71 -18.53 2.77
CA GLU A 51 2.84 -17.62 3.06
C GLU A 51 2.68 -16.86 4.40
N ARG A 52 1.43 -16.67 4.85
CA ARG A 52 1.08 -15.96 6.09
C ARG A 52 0.93 -16.90 7.29
N ALA A 53 0.77 -18.20 7.05
CA ALA A 53 0.44 -19.18 8.07
C ALA A 53 1.50 -19.21 9.19
N GLY A 54 1.05 -19.13 10.45
CA GLY A 54 1.92 -19.11 11.63
C GLY A 54 2.62 -17.77 11.90
N ARG A 55 2.48 -16.77 11.01
CA ARG A 55 3.09 -15.43 11.18
C ARG A 55 2.08 -14.32 11.37
N PHE A 56 0.88 -14.47 10.79
CA PHE A 56 -0.19 -13.49 10.85
C PHE A 56 -1.56 -14.14 11.10
N THR A 57 -2.39 -13.49 11.91
CA THR A 57 -3.83 -13.79 11.97
C THR A 57 -4.53 -13.05 10.82
N THR A 58 -5.14 -13.81 9.90
CA THR A 58 -5.85 -13.23 8.75
C THR A 58 -7.27 -12.83 9.13
N ILE A 59 -7.67 -11.62 8.74
CA ILE A 59 -9.03 -11.08 8.83
C ILE A 59 -9.48 -10.78 7.40
N GLU A 60 -10.65 -11.27 7.01
CA GLU A 60 -11.24 -11.01 5.69
C GLU A 60 -12.37 -10.00 5.87
N GLU A 61 -12.24 -8.85 5.21
CA GLU A 61 -13.25 -7.78 5.23
C GLU A 61 -13.13 -6.99 3.93
N PRO A 62 -14.12 -7.11 3.02
CA PRO A 62 -14.04 -6.49 1.71
C PRO A 62 -14.50 -5.04 1.66
N LEU A 63 -15.25 -4.57 2.66
CA LEU A 63 -15.92 -3.26 2.62
C LEU A 63 -15.64 -2.40 3.85
N GLU A 64 -15.91 -2.93 5.04
CA GLU A 64 -15.89 -2.19 6.30
C GLU A 64 -14.50 -2.22 6.96
N ILE A 65 -13.46 -2.02 6.15
CA ILE A 65 -12.05 -2.23 6.52
C ILE A 65 -11.60 -1.36 7.71
N ALA A 66 -12.15 -0.15 7.84
CA ALA A 66 -11.83 0.78 8.92
C ALA A 66 -12.17 0.18 10.30
N GLN A 67 -13.23 -0.64 10.37
CA GLN A 67 -13.69 -1.28 11.60
C GLN A 67 -12.84 -2.49 12.01
N LYS A 68 -11.97 -2.96 11.11
CA LYS A 68 -11.14 -4.15 11.32
C LYS A 68 -9.67 -3.84 11.54
N LEU A 69 -9.29 -2.57 11.52
CA LEU A 69 -7.92 -2.15 11.77
C LEU A 69 -7.46 -2.56 13.17
N LYS A 70 -6.22 -3.02 13.27
CA LYS A 70 -5.55 -3.39 14.51
C LYS A 70 -4.09 -2.98 14.43
N GLU A 71 -3.45 -2.80 15.58
CA GLU A 71 -1.99 -2.66 15.63
C GLU A 71 -1.27 -3.83 14.97
N ASN A 72 -0.06 -3.58 14.46
CA ASN A 72 0.81 -4.56 13.84
C ASN A 72 0.16 -5.27 12.64
N MET A 73 -0.43 -4.49 11.72
CA MET A 73 -1.27 -4.99 10.63
C MET A 73 -0.67 -4.77 9.24
N ILE A 74 -0.96 -5.69 8.33
CA ILE A 74 -0.87 -5.46 6.88
C ILE A 74 -2.29 -5.32 6.32
N LEU A 75 -2.52 -4.34 5.46
CA LEU A 75 -3.74 -4.23 4.64
C LEU A 75 -3.36 -4.41 3.17
N ASP A 76 -3.79 -5.53 2.56
CA ASP A 76 -3.51 -5.89 1.16
C ASP A 76 -4.83 -6.33 0.47
N CYS A 77 -5.40 -5.57 -0.46
CA CYS A 77 -4.93 -4.26 -0.96
C CYS A 77 -6.03 -3.22 -1.11
N LEU A 78 -5.62 -1.95 -1.09
CA LEU A 78 -6.50 -0.80 -1.31
C LEU A 78 -7.20 -0.81 -2.68
N PRO A 79 -6.55 -1.22 -3.79
CA PRO A 79 -7.22 -1.37 -5.08
C PRO A 79 -8.41 -2.34 -5.04
N LEU A 80 -8.26 -3.51 -4.42
CA LEU A 80 -9.36 -4.48 -4.33
C LEU A 80 -10.50 -3.96 -3.44
N TRP A 81 -10.17 -3.29 -2.33
CA TRP A 81 -11.19 -2.61 -1.53
C TRP A 81 -11.95 -1.56 -2.34
N LEU A 82 -11.24 -0.71 -3.08
CA LEU A 82 -11.86 0.29 -3.96
C LEU A 82 -12.74 -0.36 -5.03
N ASN A 83 -12.27 -1.46 -5.62
CA ASN A 83 -13.05 -2.23 -6.59
C ASN A 83 -14.34 -2.76 -5.96
N ASN A 84 -14.31 -3.28 -4.74
CA ASN A 84 -15.51 -3.74 -4.04
C ASN A 84 -16.46 -2.56 -3.77
N MET A 85 -15.95 -1.40 -3.38
CA MET A 85 -16.77 -0.18 -3.21
C MET A 85 -17.48 0.21 -4.51
N PHE A 86 -16.83 0.09 -5.66
CA PHE A 86 -17.46 0.32 -6.97
C PHE A 86 -18.49 -0.77 -7.31
N HIS A 87 -18.12 -2.05 -7.12
CA HIS A 87 -18.96 -3.20 -7.43
C HIS A 87 -20.31 -3.15 -6.68
N TYR A 88 -20.27 -2.81 -5.39
CA TYR A 88 -21.47 -2.68 -4.56
C TYR A 88 -22.11 -1.29 -4.60
N GLY A 89 -21.71 -0.40 -5.52
CA GLY A 89 -22.33 0.91 -5.72
C GLY A 89 -22.16 1.90 -4.56
N ARG A 90 -21.07 1.76 -3.78
CA ARG A 90 -20.76 2.56 -2.58
C ARG A 90 -19.89 3.78 -2.88
N GLU A 91 -19.80 4.20 -4.15
CA GLU A 91 -19.01 5.38 -4.56
C GLU A 91 -19.43 6.66 -3.83
N ALA A 92 -20.73 6.83 -3.57
CA ALA A 92 -21.27 8.02 -2.90
C ALA A 92 -20.73 8.23 -1.47
N VAL A 93 -20.37 7.15 -0.77
CA VAL A 93 -19.84 7.18 0.60
C VAL A 93 -18.31 6.95 0.63
N LEU A 94 -17.66 6.87 -0.53
CA LEU A 94 -16.24 6.52 -0.60
C LEU A 94 -15.37 7.53 0.16
N ASN A 95 -15.66 8.82 0.06
CA ASN A 95 -14.87 9.83 0.75
C ASN A 95 -14.92 9.68 2.27
N GLU A 96 -16.12 9.48 2.82
CA GLU A 96 -16.34 9.23 4.25
C GLU A 96 -15.67 7.93 4.71
N ALA A 97 -15.74 6.88 3.89
CA ALA A 97 -15.06 5.62 4.18
C ALA A 97 -13.54 5.77 4.21
N VAL A 98 -12.96 6.59 3.32
CA VAL A 98 -11.53 6.92 3.32
C VAL A 98 -11.15 7.79 4.53
N ASP A 99 -11.98 8.76 4.91
CA ASP A 99 -11.75 9.56 6.12
C ASP A 99 -11.78 8.69 7.38
N SER A 100 -12.74 7.78 7.46
CA SER A 100 -12.83 6.80 8.54
C SER A 100 -11.61 5.87 8.57
N LEU A 101 -11.17 5.34 7.42
CA LEU A 101 -9.96 4.54 7.31
C LEU A 101 -8.73 5.30 7.84
N ILE A 102 -8.54 6.54 7.39
CA ILE A 102 -7.40 7.39 7.80
C ILE A 102 -7.46 7.71 9.30
N GLY A 103 -8.63 8.09 9.81
CA GLY A 103 -8.84 8.45 11.20
C GLY A 103 -8.63 7.29 12.18
N ASN A 104 -8.78 6.05 11.71
CA ASN A 104 -8.60 4.84 12.50
C ASN A 104 -7.26 4.12 12.24
N LEU A 105 -6.34 4.71 11.47
CA LEU A 105 -5.05 4.07 11.21
C LEU A 105 -4.29 3.83 12.53
N PRO A 106 -3.91 2.59 12.83
CA PRO A 106 -3.07 2.28 14.00
C PRO A 106 -1.68 2.89 13.82
N GLU A 107 -0.87 2.85 14.87
CA GLU A 107 0.52 3.33 14.80
C GLU A 107 1.34 2.41 13.88
N ASN A 108 1.23 1.09 14.02
CA ASN A 108 1.98 0.11 13.23
C ASN A 108 1.09 -0.55 12.17
N ILE A 109 1.19 -0.07 10.94
CA ILE A 109 0.49 -0.66 9.79
C ILE A 109 1.27 -0.50 8.50
N VAL A 110 1.19 -1.54 7.66
CA VAL A 110 1.65 -1.53 6.27
C VAL A 110 0.44 -1.59 5.35
N LEU A 111 0.20 -0.53 4.60
CA LEU A 111 -0.84 -0.43 3.59
C LEU A 111 -0.25 -0.75 2.22
N VAL A 112 -0.90 -1.61 1.44
CA VAL A 112 -0.46 -1.99 0.09
C VAL A 112 -1.44 -1.47 -0.95
N THR A 113 -0.91 -0.78 -1.95
CA THR A 113 -1.67 -0.29 -3.11
C THR A 113 -0.94 -0.53 -4.43
N ASN A 114 -1.64 -0.33 -5.54
CA ASN A 114 -1.07 -0.35 -6.86
C ASN A 114 -0.95 1.08 -7.41
N GLU A 115 0.12 1.29 -8.17
CA GLU A 115 0.26 2.46 -9.02
C GLU A 115 -0.19 2.10 -10.43
N ILE A 116 -1.25 2.74 -10.92
CA ILE A 116 -1.86 2.45 -12.23
C ILE A 116 -1.93 3.68 -13.13
N GLY A 117 -1.64 4.88 -12.61
CA GLY A 117 -1.72 6.15 -13.35
C GLY A 117 -0.49 6.53 -14.17
N MET A 118 0.50 5.62 -14.30
CA MET A 118 1.78 5.89 -14.99
C MET A 118 1.77 5.47 -16.48
N GLY A 119 0.60 5.17 -17.04
CA GLY A 119 0.44 4.70 -18.41
C GLY A 119 -0.56 5.54 -19.21
N PHE A 120 -1.18 4.91 -20.21
CA PHE A 120 -2.22 5.54 -21.00
C PHE A 120 -3.52 5.71 -20.20
N ILE A 121 -4.25 6.79 -20.51
CA ILE A 121 -5.59 7.01 -19.99
C ILE A 121 -6.52 5.94 -20.60
N PRO A 122 -7.24 5.14 -19.79
CA PRO A 122 -8.16 4.13 -20.31
C PRO A 122 -9.22 4.72 -21.24
N ALA A 123 -9.64 3.97 -22.27
CA ALA A 123 -10.67 4.41 -23.21
C ALA A 123 -12.09 4.24 -22.63
N ASP A 124 -12.28 3.33 -21.70
CA ASP A 124 -13.57 3.08 -21.08
C ASP A 124 -13.83 4.04 -19.88
N PRO A 125 -15.04 4.61 -19.76
CA PRO A 125 -15.34 5.55 -18.67
C PRO A 125 -15.22 4.96 -17.27
N VAL A 126 -15.51 3.67 -17.10
CA VAL A 126 -15.48 3.01 -15.79
C VAL A 126 -14.04 2.91 -15.27
N SER A 127 -13.09 2.43 -16.08
CA SER A 127 -11.69 2.33 -15.67
C SER A 127 -11.04 3.69 -15.48
N ARG A 128 -11.43 4.73 -16.25
CA ARG A 128 -10.99 6.11 -15.97
C ARG A 128 -11.43 6.57 -14.58
N ARG A 129 -12.72 6.44 -14.26
CA ARG A 129 -13.25 6.83 -12.94
C ARG A 129 -12.57 6.06 -11.80
N TYR A 130 -12.36 4.77 -12.00
CA TYR A 130 -11.63 3.94 -11.02
C TYR A 130 -10.18 4.40 -10.86
N GLY A 131 -9.46 4.65 -11.96
CA GLY A 131 -8.09 5.15 -11.95
C GLY A 131 -7.96 6.49 -11.20
N ASP A 132 -8.85 7.43 -11.49
CA ASP A 132 -8.92 8.72 -10.81
C ASP A 132 -9.22 8.57 -9.31
N ALA A 133 -10.15 7.66 -8.95
CA ALA A 133 -10.47 7.37 -7.56
C ALA A 133 -9.30 6.72 -6.82
N LEU A 134 -8.59 5.78 -7.45
CA LEU A 134 -7.42 5.13 -6.86
C LEU A 134 -6.26 6.11 -6.68
N GLY A 135 -6.04 7.01 -7.64
CA GLY A 135 -5.03 8.08 -7.51
C GLY A 135 -5.31 8.99 -6.31
N ARG A 136 -6.57 9.44 -6.15
CA ARG A 136 -7.00 10.24 -4.99
C ARG A 136 -6.86 9.48 -3.67
N LEU A 137 -7.25 8.20 -3.66
CA LEU A 137 -7.08 7.32 -2.49
C LEU A 137 -5.61 7.21 -2.11
N ASN A 138 -4.74 6.87 -3.06
CA ASN A 138 -3.30 6.73 -2.85
C ASN A 138 -2.69 8.01 -2.28
N ALA A 139 -3.04 9.17 -2.84
CA ALA A 139 -2.53 10.46 -2.36
C ALA A 139 -2.96 10.74 -0.91
N ARG A 140 -4.23 10.49 -0.56
CA ARG A 140 -4.73 10.70 0.81
C ARG A 140 -4.09 9.75 1.83
N ILE A 141 -3.95 8.46 1.47
CA ILE A 141 -3.26 7.49 2.33
C ILE A 141 -1.78 7.85 2.48
N ALA A 142 -1.10 8.23 1.39
CA ALA A 142 0.31 8.63 1.43
C ALA A 142 0.55 9.84 2.35
N ALA A 143 -0.38 10.80 2.36
CA ALA A 143 -0.32 11.94 3.26
C ALA A 143 -0.41 11.52 4.73
N ALA A 144 -1.26 10.55 5.05
CA ALA A 144 -1.48 10.02 6.40
C ALA A 144 -0.40 9.04 6.90
N CYS A 145 0.44 8.51 6.01
CA CYS A 145 1.54 7.60 6.37
C CYS A 145 2.84 8.35 6.68
N ASP A 146 3.64 7.84 7.61
CA ASP A 146 4.97 8.35 7.92
C ASP A 146 5.97 8.05 6.79
N ARG A 147 5.78 6.88 6.16
CA ARG A 147 6.67 6.33 5.13
C ARG A 147 5.88 5.98 3.86
N VAL A 148 6.44 6.29 2.70
CA VAL A 148 5.92 5.86 1.39
C VAL A 148 7.03 5.23 0.57
N LEU A 149 6.81 4.01 0.09
CA LEU A 149 7.74 3.23 -0.72
C LEU A 149 7.13 2.90 -2.07
N LEU A 150 7.87 3.16 -3.15
CA LEU A 150 7.55 2.69 -4.50
C LEU A 150 8.35 1.43 -4.78
N MET A 151 7.68 0.32 -5.03
CA MET A 151 8.32 -0.94 -5.38
C MET A 151 8.55 -1.06 -6.89
N VAL A 152 9.81 -1.24 -7.28
CA VAL A 152 10.26 -1.38 -8.67
C VAL A 152 11.08 -2.66 -8.80
N ALA A 153 10.59 -3.63 -9.59
CA ALA A 153 11.28 -4.89 -9.84
C ALA A 153 11.84 -5.59 -8.57
N GLY A 154 11.07 -5.59 -7.48
CA GLY A 154 11.47 -6.18 -6.19
C GLY A 154 12.25 -5.26 -5.25
N HIS A 155 12.59 -4.04 -5.67
CA HIS A 155 13.41 -3.10 -4.90
C HIS A 155 12.56 -1.93 -4.40
N PRO A 156 12.68 -1.54 -3.11
CA PRO A 156 11.99 -0.38 -2.57
C PRO A 156 12.71 0.93 -2.95
N VAL A 157 11.95 1.92 -3.41
CA VAL A 157 12.39 3.31 -3.61
C VAL A 157 11.66 4.18 -2.58
N LEU A 158 12.41 4.90 -1.76
CA LEU A 158 11.84 5.78 -0.73
C LEU A 158 11.29 7.06 -1.37
N VAL A 159 9.98 7.31 -1.18
CA VAL A 159 9.29 8.51 -1.67
C VAL A 159 9.08 9.53 -0.55
N LYS A 160 8.80 9.06 0.67
CA LYS A 160 8.56 9.89 1.87
C LYS A 160 9.07 9.17 3.11
N GLY A 161 9.67 9.92 4.04
CA GLY A 161 10.10 9.44 5.35
C GLY A 161 11.55 8.94 5.35
N SER A 162 11.85 7.94 6.17
CA SER A 162 13.13 7.21 6.24
C SER A 162 12.91 5.74 5.92
N LEU A 163 13.94 4.98 5.52
CA LEU A 163 13.84 3.55 5.25
C LEU A 163 14.91 2.76 6.01
N ASN A 164 14.49 1.94 6.97
CA ASN A 164 15.30 0.85 7.49
C ASN A 164 14.83 -0.43 6.80
N ILE A 165 15.70 -1.05 6.01
CA ILE A 165 15.41 -2.31 5.34
C ILE A 165 15.80 -3.42 6.33
N PRO A 166 14.86 -4.30 6.75
CA PRO A 166 15.20 -5.48 7.53
C PRO A 166 16.32 -6.26 6.83
N PRO A 167 17.26 -6.96 7.47
CA PRO A 167 18.31 -7.71 6.77
C PRO A 167 17.74 -8.70 5.74
N GLY A 168 18.38 -8.81 4.58
CA GLY A 168 17.97 -9.75 3.53
C GLY A 168 18.43 -11.19 3.78
N ASP A 169 17.92 -12.12 2.99
CA ASP A 169 18.40 -13.50 2.86
C ASP A 169 19.80 -13.61 2.19
N GLY A 170 20.61 -12.54 2.30
CA GLY A 170 22.02 -12.51 1.93
C GLY A 170 22.34 -12.40 0.43
N LYS A 171 21.34 -12.34 -0.46
CA LYS A 171 21.59 -12.45 -1.91
C LYS A 171 21.40 -11.20 -2.77
N ASN A 172 20.83 -10.10 -2.27
CA ASN A 172 20.62 -8.85 -3.03
C ASN A 172 20.53 -7.62 -2.12
N ASP A 173 21.40 -7.51 -1.12
CA ASP A 173 21.30 -6.44 -0.12
C ASP A 173 22.08 -5.19 -0.58
N LEU A 174 21.44 -4.37 -1.43
CA LEU A 174 21.83 -2.98 -1.58
C LEU A 174 21.30 -2.23 -0.35
N THR A 175 21.97 -2.42 0.79
CA THR A 175 21.75 -1.60 1.98
C THR A 175 21.98 -0.14 1.59
N LEU A 176 20.94 0.68 1.74
CA LEU A 176 21.09 2.12 1.79
C LEU A 176 21.94 2.40 3.04
N ARG A 177 23.26 2.48 2.85
CA ARG A 177 24.18 2.96 3.88
C ARG A 177 23.79 4.40 4.22
N ASP A 178 23.45 4.61 5.47
CA ASP A 178 23.43 5.86 6.24
C ASP A 178 23.18 7.15 5.43
N SER A 179 21.95 7.62 5.49
CA SER A 179 21.55 8.96 5.05
C SER A 179 22.03 10.10 5.97
N GLU A 180 23.21 9.98 6.58
CA GLU A 180 23.90 11.09 7.24
C GLU A 180 24.59 12.07 6.26
N SER A 181 24.24 12.02 4.97
CA SER A 181 24.57 13.09 4.01
C SER A 181 23.33 13.70 3.39
N THR A 182 22.49 14.31 4.22
CA THR A 182 21.64 15.43 3.76
C THR A 182 22.53 16.64 3.50
N ALA A 183 23.39 16.56 2.48
CA ALA A 183 23.89 17.75 1.80
C ALA A 183 22.68 18.40 1.11
N GLY A 184 22.32 19.59 1.59
CA GLY A 184 21.05 20.24 1.34
C GLY A 184 20.64 20.30 -0.13
N ILE A 185 19.46 19.76 -0.41
CA ILE A 185 18.65 20.26 -1.53
C ILE A 185 18.06 21.57 -1.02
N ASN A 186 18.76 22.65 -1.35
CA ASN A 186 18.38 24.02 -1.06
C ASN A 186 17.08 24.33 -1.82
N VAL A 187 15.94 24.28 -1.13
CA VAL A 187 14.64 24.72 -1.67
C VAL A 187 14.63 26.24 -1.64
N GLY A 188 15.35 26.84 -2.59
CA GLY A 188 15.58 28.26 -2.64
C GLY A 188 15.91 28.72 -4.05
N ARG A 189 14.89 28.81 -4.91
CA ARG A 189 14.71 29.92 -5.85
C ARG A 189 13.35 29.85 -6.55
N SER A 190 12.71 31.01 -6.49
CA SER A 190 11.48 31.43 -7.15
C SER A 190 11.37 30.98 -8.60
N TRP A 191 10.24 30.38 -8.95
CA TRP A 191 9.76 30.34 -10.34
C TRP A 191 9.21 31.73 -10.68
N VAL A 192 10.11 32.63 -11.08
CA VAL A 192 9.78 33.85 -11.80
C VAL A 192 10.52 33.76 -13.13
N ASP A 193 9.71 33.70 -14.18
CA ASP A 193 10.01 33.98 -15.59
C ASP A 193 11.05 33.13 -16.33
N ILE A 194 10.57 32.29 -17.26
CA ILE A 194 11.21 32.03 -18.56
C ILE A 194 10.09 31.82 -19.61
N PRO A 195 10.33 32.12 -20.90
CA PRO A 195 9.62 33.10 -21.75
C PRO A 195 8.38 32.59 -22.48
#